data_AF-A0A8B9A0Y3-F1
#
_entry.id   AF-A0A8B9A0Y3-F1
#
_cell.length_a   1.000
_cell.length_b   1.000
_cell.length_c   1.000
_cell.angle_alpha   90.00
_cell.angle_beta   90.00
_cell.angle_gamma   90.00
#
_symmetry.space_group_name_H-M   'P 1'
#
loop_
_entity.id
_entity.type
_entity.pdbx_description
1 polymer ?
#
loop_
_entity_poly.entity_id
_entity_poly.type
_entity_poly.pdbx_seq_one_letter_code
_entity_poly.pdbx_strand_id
1 'polypeptide(L)'
;MARALNRRFYRFSVGGLADVAEIKGHRRTYVGAMPGKMVQCLKNVGTANPLVLIDEIDKLGKGHAGDPASALLELLDPEQNANFLDHFLDVPIDLSKVLFVCTANVVEMIPNPLLDRMEVIALAGYITDEKMHIARDYLEKTTREACGIKSEQIALQLVRQGVTNEQSLKVSLQQGAKQLREKSTEEPTQIADDGPGGKKLEDGNSHERATTTTLTESEQAIEVSLHEQPNGTATEESEATSHEHLVEQLEADKVQPTLLSSDGIATTDQPVDSKVNIKTSDVKDVKVDNVIEKVIVDVSNLADFVGKPVFHAERIYDQTPVGVVMGLAWTAMGGSTLYVETALVEQGEGKGALLLTGQLGDVMKESAQIAHTVARAILLQKEPDNPFFADSKLHLHVPAGATPKDGPSAGCTMITSMLSLAMKKHVKKELAMTGEVTLTGRILPIGGVKEKIIAARRSEVKTIIFPSANRRDFDELAGNVKEGLEVHFVDDYNQIFELAFGSNSKPQI
;
A
#
# COMPACT_ATOMS: atom_id res chain seq x y z
N MET A 1 4.85 9.09 -18.10
CA MET A 1 5.14 10.51 -18.39
C MET A 1 6.55 10.74 -18.91
N ALA A 2 7.61 10.50 -18.13
CA ALA A 2 9.00 10.79 -18.56
C ALA A 2 9.37 10.23 -19.94
N ARG A 3 9.11 8.92 -20.17
CA ARG A 3 9.32 8.27 -21.47
C ARG A 3 8.52 8.91 -22.62
N ALA A 4 7.27 9.32 -22.35
CA ALA A 4 6.40 9.93 -23.36
C ALA A 4 6.84 11.36 -23.73
N LEU A 5 7.39 12.10 -22.76
CA LEU A 5 7.93 13.45 -22.97
C LEU A 5 9.40 13.45 -23.44
N ASN A 6 9.98 12.27 -23.67
CA ASN A 6 11.41 12.09 -23.95
C ASN A 6 12.33 12.82 -22.95
N ARG A 7 11.94 12.83 -21.67
CA ARG A 7 12.72 13.40 -20.57
C ARG A 7 13.32 12.29 -19.74
N ARG A 8 14.53 12.52 -19.22
CA ARG A 8 15.16 11.60 -18.27
C ARG A 8 14.41 11.65 -16.94
N PHE A 9 14.40 10.52 -16.25
CA PHE A 9 13.64 10.34 -15.00
C PHE A 9 14.58 10.25 -13.81
N TYR A 10 14.24 10.95 -12.73
CA TYR A 10 14.89 10.82 -11.44
C TYR A 10 13.83 10.79 -10.33
N ARG A 11 14.05 9.97 -9.30
CA ARG A 11 13.16 9.84 -8.15
C ARG A 11 13.95 9.95 -6.86
N PHE A 12 13.44 10.71 -5.90
CA PHE A 12 13.87 10.66 -4.51
C PHE A 12 12.66 10.75 -3.58
N SER A 13 12.75 10.11 -2.41
CA SER A 13 11.71 10.25 -1.37
C SER A 13 12.10 11.38 -0.41
N VAL A 14 11.10 12.14 0.02
CA VAL A 14 11.21 13.15 1.08
C VAL A 14 10.56 12.70 2.38
N GLY A 15 10.02 11.47 2.43
CA GLY A 15 9.42 10.91 3.62
C GLY A 15 10.44 10.74 4.74
N GLY A 16 10.15 11.33 5.90
CA GLY A 16 11.03 11.31 7.07
C GLY A 16 12.19 12.32 7.02
N LEU A 17 12.27 13.16 5.98
CA LEU A 17 13.27 14.23 5.94
C LEU A 17 12.97 15.27 7.01
N ALA A 18 13.98 15.54 7.84
CA ALA A 18 13.92 16.59 8.86
C ALA A 18 14.94 17.71 8.60
N ASP A 19 15.95 17.50 7.75
CA ASP A 19 17.04 18.44 7.52
C ASP A 19 16.98 19.07 6.11
N VAL A 20 17.10 20.39 6.07
CA VAL A 20 17.21 21.20 4.85
C VAL A 20 18.47 20.85 4.05
N ALA A 21 19.54 20.42 4.74
CA ALA A 21 20.82 20.08 4.11
C ALA A 21 20.72 18.88 3.15
N GLU A 22 19.70 18.03 3.26
CA GLU A 22 19.48 16.97 2.29
C GLU A 22 19.04 17.52 0.93
N ILE A 23 18.21 18.58 0.92
CA ILE A 23 17.70 19.20 -0.31
C ILE A 23 18.72 20.17 -0.88
N LYS A 24 19.26 21.07 -0.05
CA LYS A 24 20.19 22.14 -0.47
C LYS A 24 21.68 21.78 -0.37
N GLY A 25 22.02 20.64 0.19
CA GLY A 25 23.40 20.27 0.46
C GLY A 25 23.99 20.94 1.70
N HIS A 26 25.19 20.50 2.04
CA HIS A 26 25.99 21.04 3.14
C HIS A 26 26.97 22.07 2.61
N ARG A 27 27.33 23.05 3.44
CA ARG A 27 28.46 23.95 3.11
C ARG A 27 29.75 23.15 3.03
N ARG A 28 30.63 23.49 2.08
CA ARG A 28 31.93 22.82 1.89
C ARG A 28 32.85 22.82 3.11
N THR A 29 32.60 23.70 4.07
CA THR A 29 33.36 23.81 5.32
C THR A 29 33.13 22.64 6.27
N TYR A 30 32.07 21.86 6.09
CA TYR A 30 31.77 20.72 6.95
C TYR A 30 32.52 19.46 6.50
N VAL A 31 33.01 18.70 7.48
CA VAL A 31 33.60 17.38 7.22
C VAL A 31 32.51 16.45 6.71
N GLY A 32 32.72 15.82 5.55
CA GLY A 32 31.71 14.96 4.91
C GLY A 32 30.62 15.72 4.15
N ALA A 33 30.84 16.99 3.79
CA ALA A 33 29.87 17.79 3.06
C ALA A 33 29.46 17.13 1.73
N MET A 34 28.15 16.98 1.56
CA MET A 34 27.53 16.41 0.35
C MET A 34 26.67 17.47 -0.34
N PRO A 35 26.65 17.50 -1.68
CA PRO A 35 25.73 18.35 -2.44
C PRO A 35 24.29 17.88 -2.28
N GLY A 36 23.33 18.78 -2.46
CA GLY A 36 21.91 18.49 -2.31
C GLY A 36 21.40 17.49 -3.34
N LYS A 37 20.23 16.89 -3.07
CA LYS A 37 19.61 15.90 -3.97
C LYS A 37 19.44 16.42 -5.40
N MET A 38 19.19 17.72 -5.58
CA MET A 38 19.00 18.28 -6.92
C MET A 38 20.29 18.30 -7.74
N VAL A 39 21.41 18.67 -7.13
CA VAL A 39 22.73 18.60 -7.77
C VAL A 39 23.10 17.16 -8.10
N GLN A 40 22.82 16.22 -7.20
CA GLN A 40 23.03 14.79 -7.45
C GLN A 40 22.15 14.29 -8.60
N CYS A 41 20.89 14.75 -8.68
CA CYS A 41 19.98 14.47 -9.79
C CYS A 41 20.58 14.93 -11.12
N LEU A 42 20.96 16.21 -11.23
CA LEU A 42 21.51 16.77 -12.46
C LEU A 42 22.80 16.06 -12.89
N LYS A 43 23.67 15.73 -11.93
CA LYS A 43 24.91 14.97 -12.18
C LYS A 43 24.64 13.56 -12.71
N ASN A 44 23.71 12.82 -12.10
CA ASN A 44 23.41 11.43 -12.49
C ASN A 44 22.65 11.35 -13.81
N VAL A 45 21.78 12.33 -14.06
CA VAL A 45 20.89 12.34 -15.22
C VAL A 45 21.57 12.93 -16.46
N GLY A 46 22.44 13.93 -16.28
CA GLY A 46 23.19 14.56 -17.36
C GLY A 46 22.34 15.45 -18.29
N THR A 47 21.17 15.91 -17.85
CA THR A 47 20.28 16.78 -18.65
C THR A 47 19.74 17.94 -17.82
N ALA A 48 19.47 19.08 -18.46
CA ALA A 48 18.92 20.27 -17.80
C ALA A 48 17.39 20.25 -17.63
N ASN A 49 16.67 19.35 -18.30
CA ASN A 49 15.20 19.25 -18.27
C ASN A 49 14.67 17.87 -17.81
N PRO A 50 15.18 17.29 -16.72
CA PRO A 50 14.67 16.03 -16.20
C PRO A 50 13.22 16.14 -15.71
N LEU A 51 12.55 14.99 -15.63
CA LEU A 51 11.35 14.83 -14.82
C LEU A 51 11.78 14.27 -13.46
N VAL A 52 11.51 15.04 -12.41
CA VAL A 52 11.85 14.72 -11.03
C VAL A 52 10.59 14.34 -10.27
N LEU A 53 10.55 13.10 -9.76
CA LEU A 53 9.50 12.60 -8.89
C LEU A 53 9.92 12.74 -7.43
N ILE A 54 9.18 13.56 -6.69
CA ILE A 54 9.32 13.77 -5.24
C ILE A 54 8.30 12.87 -4.54
N ASP A 55 8.80 11.82 -3.88
CA ASP A 55 7.94 10.80 -3.26
C ASP A 55 7.65 11.11 -1.78
N GLU A 56 6.45 10.78 -1.31
CA GLU A 56 6.01 10.89 0.09
C GLU A 56 6.11 12.30 0.70
N ILE A 57 5.64 13.32 -0.02
CA ILE A 57 5.67 14.72 0.45
C ILE A 57 4.78 14.98 1.68
N ASP A 58 3.80 14.10 1.92
CA ASP A 58 2.94 14.09 3.10
C ASP A 58 3.65 13.61 4.38
N LYS A 59 4.86 13.03 4.26
CA LYS A 59 5.64 12.50 5.38
C LYS A 59 6.84 13.37 5.75
N LEU A 60 6.81 14.67 5.40
CA LEU A 60 7.86 15.61 5.78
C LEU A 60 7.93 15.79 7.30
N GLY A 61 9.13 15.65 7.85
CA GLY A 61 9.39 15.88 9.26
C GLY A 61 9.58 17.36 9.58
N LYS A 62 9.27 17.76 10.82
CA LYS A 62 9.65 19.07 11.36
C LYS A 62 10.96 18.91 12.12
N GLY A 63 12.07 19.36 11.53
CA GLY A 63 13.39 19.31 12.17
C GLY A 63 13.72 20.56 12.99
N HIS A 64 14.79 20.45 13.79
CA HIS A 64 15.35 21.59 14.54
C HIS A 64 16.30 22.44 13.68
N ALA A 65 16.81 21.89 12.57
CA ALA A 65 17.83 22.51 11.70
C ALA A 65 17.22 23.31 10.51
N GLY A 66 16.00 23.80 10.68
CA GLY A 66 15.23 24.49 9.64
C GLY A 66 14.08 23.65 9.10
N ASP A 67 13.23 24.30 8.31
CA ASP A 67 12.03 23.68 7.76
C ASP A 67 12.30 23.13 6.34
N PRO A 68 12.33 21.79 6.14
CA PRO A 68 12.54 21.20 4.83
C PRO A 68 11.45 21.60 3.82
N ALA A 69 10.23 21.94 4.29
CA ALA A 69 9.18 22.45 3.40
C ALA A 69 9.57 23.80 2.78
N SER A 70 10.29 24.65 3.51
CA SER A 70 10.81 25.92 2.99
C SER A 70 11.86 25.71 1.88
N ALA A 71 12.70 24.68 1.99
CA ALA A 71 13.65 24.33 0.94
C ALA A 71 12.95 23.77 -0.31
N LEU A 72 11.85 23.02 -0.12
CA LEU A 72 11.01 22.57 -1.23
C LEU A 72 10.24 23.73 -1.88
N LEU A 73 9.83 24.74 -1.12
CA LEU A 73 9.18 25.93 -1.68
C LEU A 73 10.11 26.65 -2.65
N GLU A 74 11.35 26.90 -2.27
CA GLU A 74 12.34 27.52 -3.17
C GLU A 74 12.61 26.68 -4.43
N LEU A 75 12.53 25.35 -4.30
CA LEU A 75 12.73 24.42 -5.41
C LEU A 75 11.56 24.42 -6.40
N LEU A 76 10.33 24.51 -5.87
CA LEU A 76 9.09 24.37 -6.66
C LEU A 76 8.54 25.71 -7.14
N ASP A 77 8.92 26.83 -6.52
CA ASP A 77 8.45 28.15 -6.90
C ASP A 77 9.06 28.58 -8.25
N PRO A 78 8.24 28.83 -9.29
CA PRO A 78 8.72 29.29 -10.60
C PRO A 78 9.51 30.59 -10.55
N GLU A 79 9.31 31.44 -9.54
CA GLU A 79 10.04 32.71 -9.41
C GLU A 79 11.45 32.52 -8.84
N GLN A 80 11.66 31.46 -8.05
CA GLN A 80 12.91 31.22 -7.32
C GLN A 80 13.78 30.12 -7.96
N ASN A 81 13.15 29.14 -8.62
CA ASN A 81 13.83 27.96 -9.12
C ASN A 81 14.88 28.24 -10.22
N ALA A 82 14.82 29.40 -10.89
CA ALA A 82 15.83 29.83 -11.87
C ALA A 82 17.17 30.19 -11.22
N ASN A 83 17.17 30.53 -9.93
CA ASN A 83 18.34 30.93 -9.16
C ASN A 83 18.51 30.06 -7.91
N PHE A 84 18.17 28.78 -7.99
CA PHE A 84 18.25 27.87 -6.85
C PHE A 84 19.68 27.78 -6.32
N LEU A 85 19.88 28.02 -5.04
CA LEU A 85 21.21 28.07 -4.43
C LEU A 85 21.45 26.82 -3.59
N ASP A 86 22.34 25.95 -4.08
CA ASP A 86 22.87 24.81 -3.34
C ASP A 86 24.05 25.26 -2.47
N HIS A 87 24.04 24.92 -1.18
CA HIS A 87 25.04 25.32 -0.20
C HIS A 87 26.42 24.72 -0.46
N PHE A 88 26.49 23.58 -1.17
CA PHE A 88 27.74 22.92 -1.50
C PHE A 88 28.39 23.52 -2.74
N LEU A 89 27.60 23.83 -3.77
CA LEU A 89 28.12 24.45 -4.99
C LEU A 89 28.36 25.94 -4.83
N ASP A 90 27.51 26.63 -4.06
CA ASP A 90 27.53 28.08 -3.85
C ASP A 90 27.43 28.90 -5.15
N VAL A 91 26.71 28.33 -6.13
CA VAL A 91 26.44 28.94 -7.44
C VAL A 91 24.96 28.71 -7.76
N PRO A 92 24.25 29.72 -8.31
CA PRO A 92 22.86 29.57 -8.70
C PRO A 92 22.70 28.54 -9.82
N ILE A 93 21.70 27.67 -9.69
CA ILE A 93 21.35 26.63 -10.65
C ILE A 93 19.97 26.93 -11.21
N ASP A 94 19.87 26.95 -12.54
CA ASP A 94 18.59 27.10 -13.22
C ASP A 94 17.83 25.76 -13.28
N LEU A 95 16.75 25.66 -12.50
CA LEU A 95 15.86 24.52 -12.45
C LEU A 95 14.51 24.79 -13.15
N SER A 96 14.35 25.94 -13.81
CA SER A 96 13.08 26.35 -14.45
C SER A 96 12.57 25.36 -15.50
N LYS A 97 13.46 24.55 -16.09
CA LYS A 97 13.14 23.55 -17.12
C LYS A 97 12.83 22.16 -16.56
N VAL A 98 13.05 21.95 -15.27
CA VAL A 98 12.76 20.69 -14.58
C VAL A 98 11.25 20.55 -14.42
N LEU A 99 10.72 19.36 -14.73
CA LEU A 99 9.32 19.05 -14.46
C LEU A 99 9.23 18.29 -13.14
N PHE A 100 8.54 18.88 -12.17
CA PHE A 100 8.31 18.28 -10.86
C PHE A 100 6.98 17.53 -10.82
N VAL A 101 7.00 16.33 -10.24
CA VAL A 101 5.80 15.55 -9.92
C VAL A 101 5.92 15.13 -8.47
N CYS A 102 4.90 15.38 -7.65
CA CYS A 102 4.89 15.00 -6.24
C CYS A 102 3.87 13.87 -6.01
N THR A 103 4.16 12.96 -5.11
CA THR A 103 3.23 11.92 -4.64
C THR A 103 2.98 12.07 -3.14
N ALA A 104 1.71 11.90 -2.76
CA ALA A 104 1.24 11.95 -1.38
C ALA A 104 0.10 10.93 -1.22
N ASN A 105 -0.05 10.37 -0.02
CA ASN A 105 -1.20 9.55 0.31
C ASN A 105 -2.33 10.39 0.93
N VAL A 106 -1.96 11.37 1.78
CA VAL A 106 -2.92 12.25 2.46
C VAL A 106 -2.60 13.71 2.17
N VAL A 107 -3.51 14.39 1.47
CA VAL A 107 -3.35 15.81 1.07
C VAL A 107 -3.31 16.75 2.29
N GLU A 108 -4.07 16.42 3.34
CA GLU A 108 -4.18 17.24 4.57
C GLU A 108 -2.87 17.37 5.35
N MET A 109 -1.93 16.44 5.17
CA MET A 109 -0.63 16.48 5.82
C MET A 109 0.40 17.33 5.07
N ILE A 110 0.07 17.81 3.87
CA ILE A 110 0.96 18.65 3.07
C ILE A 110 0.86 20.10 3.57
N PRO A 111 1.99 20.81 3.77
CA PRO A 111 1.96 22.23 4.11
C PRO A 111 1.21 23.08 3.08
N ASN A 112 0.25 23.90 3.51
CA ASN A 112 -0.55 24.77 2.64
C ASN A 112 0.28 25.61 1.64
N PRO A 113 1.44 26.20 2.00
CA PRO A 113 2.23 26.97 1.04
C PRO A 113 2.71 26.17 -0.17
N LEU A 114 2.94 24.86 0.01
CA LEU A 114 3.31 23.93 -1.05
C LEU A 114 2.08 23.53 -1.86
N LEU A 115 0.97 23.22 -1.18
CA LEU A 115 -0.28 22.81 -1.81
C LEU A 115 -0.84 23.89 -2.74
N ASP A 116 -0.76 25.16 -2.35
CA ASP A 116 -1.21 26.31 -3.16
C ASP A 116 -0.44 26.45 -4.49
N ARG A 117 0.75 25.84 -4.59
CA ARG A 117 1.61 25.86 -5.78
C ARG A 117 1.53 24.56 -6.60
N MET A 118 0.67 23.62 -6.21
CA MET A 118 0.55 22.31 -6.82
C MET A 118 -0.81 22.11 -7.47
N GLU A 119 -0.82 21.41 -8.61
CA GLU A 119 -2.05 20.87 -9.18
C GLU A 119 -2.31 19.49 -8.59
N VAL A 120 -3.42 19.32 -7.87
CA VAL A 120 -3.77 18.05 -7.22
C VAL A 120 -4.53 17.15 -8.18
N ILE A 121 -3.92 16.02 -8.52
CA ILE A 121 -4.57 14.95 -9.32
C ILE A 121 -4.87 13.78 -8.38
N ALA A 122 -6.14 13.60 -8.04
CA ALA A 122 -6.57 12.49 -7.20
C ALA A 122 -6.57 11.16 -7.97
N LEU A 123 -5.74 10.22 -7.53
CA LEU A 123 -5.72 8.86 -8.04
C LEU A 123 -6.53 7.95 -7.11
N ALA A 124 -7.65 7.44 -7.62
CA ALA A 124 -8.45 6.48 -6.87
C ALA A 124 -7.83 5.06 -6.94
N GLY A 125 -8.17 4.23 -5.97
CA GLY A 125 -7.82 2.81 -5.99
C GLY A 125 -8.47 2.04 -7.15
N TYR A 126 -7.87 0.90 -7.48
CA TYR A 126 -8.34 0.02 -8.55
C TYR A 126 -9.46 -0.92 -8.08
N ILE A 127 -10.44 -1.17 -8.95
CA ILE A 127 -11.42 -2.26 -8.74
C ILE A 127 -10.76 -3.63 -8.95
N THR A 128 -11.40 -4.70 -8.47
CA THR A 128 -10.89 -6.08 -8.63
C THR A 128 -10.56 -6.41 -10.08
N ASP A 129 -11.42 -6.05 -11.03
CA ASP A 129 -11.19 -6.33 -12.45
C ASP A 129 -9.96 -5.59 -12.99
N GLU A 130 -9.79 -4.31 -12.63
CA GLU A 130 -8.63 -3.50 -12.98
C GLU A 130 -7.35 -4.07 -12.36
N LYS A 131 -7.38 -4.47 -11.08
CA LYS A 131 -6.25 -5.15 -10.42
C LYS A 131 -5.85 -6.42 -11.16
N MET A 132 -6.83 -7.19 -11.64
CA MET A 132 -6.59 -8.41 -12.40
C MET A 132 -5.93 -8.13 -13.76
N HIS A 133 -6.36 -7.08 -14.46
CA HIS A 133 -5.71 -6.62 -15.68
C HIS A 133 -4.28 -6.14 -15.43
N ILE A 134 -4.06 -5.33 -14.39
CA ILE A 134 -2.72 -4.84 -14.02
C ILE A 134 -1.80 -6.01 -13.64
N ALA A 135 -2.32 -6.98 -12.89
CA ALA A 135 -1.58 -8.18 -12.51
C ALA A 135 -1.13 -8.97 -13.73
N ARG A 136 -2.00 -9.18 -14.71
CA ARG A 136 -1.71 -9.94 -15.93
C ARG A 136 -0.74 -9.21 -16.86
N ASP A 137 -1.03 -7.94 -17.14
CA ASP A 137 -0.35 -7.23 -18.23
C ASP A 137 1.00 -6.66 -17.80
N TYR A 138 1.16 -6.32 -16.51
CA TYR A 138 2.35 -5.64 -15.99
C TYR A 138 3.09 -6.44 -14.93
N LEU A 139 2.41 -6.86 -13.85
CA LEU A 139 3.09 -7.48 -12.70
C LEU A 139 3.67 -8.84 -13.06
N GLU A 140 2.86 -9.70 -13.70
CA GLU A 140 3.29 -11.04 -14.14
C GLU A 140 4.52 -10.94 -15.06
N LYS A 141 4.49 -10.04 -16.03
CA LYS A 141 5.61 -9.83 -16.97
C LYS A 141 6.87 -9.34 -16.24
N THR A 142 6.73 -8.30 -15.40
CA THR A 142 7.87 -7.69 -14.71
C THR A 142 8.51 -8.65 -13.71
N THR A 143 7.69 -9.39 -12.94
CA THR A 143 8.20 -10.37 -11.98
C THR A 143 8.83 -11.57 -12.67
N ARG A 144 8.27 -12.02 -13.79
CA ARG A 144 8.85 -13.10 -14.59
C ARG A 144 10.22 -12.73 -15.17
N GLU A 145 10.36 -11.51 -15.68
CA GLU A 145 11.65 -10.97 -16.12
C GLU A 145 12.66 -10.90 -14.97
N ALA A 146 12.24 -10.40 -13.80
CA ALA A 146 13.10 -10.31 -12.61
C ALA A 146 13.56 -11.68 -12.07
N CYS A 147 12.71 -12.71 -12.16
CA CYS A 147 13.04 -14.06 -11.72
C CYS A 147 13.79 -14.89 -12.79
N GLY A 148 13.87 -14.41 -14.04
CA GLY A 148 14.52 -15.10 -15.15
C GLY A 148 13.75 -16.32 -15.69
N ILE A 149 12.43 -16.34 -15.55
CA ILE A 149 11.58 -17.48 -15.93
C ILE A 149 11.02 -17.28 -17.36
N LYS A 150 11.04 -18.32 -18.20
CA LYS A 150 10.44 -18.27 -19.55
C LYS A 150 8.92 -18.47 -19.49
N SER A 151 8.19 -17.94 -20.48
CA SER A 151 6.70 -17.99 -20.50
C SER A 151 6.16 -19.42 -20.51
N GLU A 152 6.98 -20.37 -20.97
CA GLU A 152 6.63 -21.78 -21.16
C GLU A 152 6.74 -22.58 -19.86
N GLN A 153 7.50 -22.09 -18.86
CA GLN A 153 7.83 -22.80 -17.63
C GLN A 153 6.77 -22.65 -16.52
N ILE A 154 6.03 -21.55 -16.49
CA ILE A 154 4.98 -21.31 -15.48
C ILE A 154 3.72 -20.78 -16.16
N ALA A 155 2.57 -21.37 -15.84
CA ALA A 155 1.26 -20.79 -16.14
C ALA A 155 0.54 -20.43 -14.84
N LEU A 156 0.38 -19.12 -14.59
CA LEU A 156 -0.45 -18.62 -13.50
C LEU A 156 -1.92 -18.58 -13.96
N GLN A 157 -2.71 -19.59 -13.60
CA GLN A 157 -4.17 -19.52 -13.78
C GLN A 157 -4.86 -18.68 -12.69
N LEU A 158 -4.15 -18.37 -11.60
CA LEU A 158 -4.59 -17.54 -10.48
C LEU A 158 -5.11 -16.15 -10.87
N VAL A 159 -4.53 -15.54 -11.91
CA VAL A 159 -4.96 -14.24 -12.44
C VAL A 159 -6.31 -14.32 -13.17
N ARG A 160 -6.99 -15.48 -13.17
CA ARG A 160 -8.40 -15.61 -13.61
C ARG A 160 -9.39 -15.74 -12.44
N GLN A 161 -8.93 -15.99 -11.21
CA GLN A 161 -9.80 -16.36 -10.08
C GLN A 161 -9.75 -15.40 -8.87
N GLY A 162 -9.13 -14.23 -8.99
CA GLY A 162 -9.39 -13.09 -8.09
C GLY A 162 -8.39 -12.84 -6.96
N VAL A 163 -7.23 -13.52 -6.94
CA VAL A 163 -6.18 -13.24 -5.94
C VAL A 163 -5.37 -12.02 -6.37
N THR A 164 -5.64 -10.87 -5.74
CA THR A 164 -5.15 -9.55 -6.18
C THR A 164 -4.10 -8.91 -5.26
N ASN A 165 -3.44 -9.70 -4.40
CA ASN A 165 -2.35 -9.18 -3.58
C ASN A 165 -1.01 -9.28 -4.33
N GLU A 166 -0.41 -8.13 -4.63
CA GLU A 166 0.91 -8.01 -5.28
C GLU A 166 1.99 -8.79 -4.52
N GLN A 167 1.94 -8.79 -3.18
CA GLN A 167 2.82 -9.57 -2.32
C GLN A 167 2.62 -11.08 -2.53
N SER A 168 1.37 -11.54 -2.60
CA SER A 168 1.06 -12.96 -2.86
C SER A 168 1.51 -13.40 -4.25
N LEU A 169 1.39 -12.54 -5.26
CA LEU A 169 1.89 -12.78 -6.63
C LEU A 169 3.42 -12.85 -6.68
N LYS A 170 4.12 -11.89 -6.06
CA LYS A 170 5.59 -11.88 -5.97
C LYS A 170 6.12 -13.11 -5.24
N VAL A 171 5.52 -13.46 -4.10
CA VAL A 171 5.90 -14.64 -3.31
C VAL A 171 5.62 -15.93 -4.08
N SER A 172 4.45 -16.06 -4.72
CA SER A 172 4.12 -17.25 -5.55
C SER A 172 5.12 -17.45 -6.68
N LEU A 173 5.49 -16.39 -7.38
CA LEU A 173 6.44 -16.46 -8.49
C LEU A 173 7.87 -16.73 -8.02
N GLN A 174 8.30 -16.14 -6.90
CA GLN A 174 9.61 -16.42 -6.30
C GLN A 174 9.71 -17.86 -5.80
N GLN A 175 8.68 -18.38 -5.15
CA GLN A 175 8.64 -19.76 -4.68
C GLN A 175 8.51 -20.76 -5.84
N GLY A 176 7.71 -20.46 -6.86
CA GLY A 176 7.67 -21.25 -8.10
C GLY A 176 9.01 -21.27 -8.83
N ALA A 177 9.73 -20.14 -8.89
CA ALA A 177 11.09 -20.08 -9.41
C ALA A 177 12.07 -20.92 -8.59
N LYS A 178 11.93 -20.93 -7.26
CA LYS A 178 12.73 -21.73 -6.35
C LYS A 178 12.48 -23.23 -6.56
N GLN A 179 11.22 -23.66 -6.65
CA GLN A 179 10.88 -25.07 -6.92
C GLN A 179 11.37 -25.55 -8.29
N LEU A 180 11.30 -24.70 -9.32
CA LEU A 180 11.89 -25.01 -10.63
C LEU A 180 13.41 -25.14 -10.57
N ARG A 181 14.08 -24.30 -9.78
CA ARG A 181 15.54 -24.39 -9.56
C ARG A 181 15.92 -25.63 -8.76
N GLU A 182 15.20 -25.94 -7.68
CA GLU A 182 15.43 -27.12 -6.84
C GLU A 182 15.23 -28.41 -7.63
N LYS A 183 14.15 -28.54 -8.40
CA LYS A 183 13.91 -29.70 -9.28
C LYS A 183 14.91 -29.82 -10.42
N SER A 184 15.41 -28.71 -10.96
CA SER A 184 16.48 -28.72 -11.97
C SER A 184 17.83 -29.21 -11.39
N THR A 185 18.00 -29.20 -10.07
CA THR A 185 19.17 -29.76 -9.36
C THR A 185 18.98 -31.20 -8.86
N GLU A 186 17.76 -31.76 -8.95
CA GLU A 186 17.44 -33.10 -8.44
C GLU A 186 17.40 -34.20 -9.50
N GLU A 187 17.59 -33.91 -10.79
CA GLU A 187 17.85 -34.96 -11.78
C GLU A 187 19.33 -35.43 -11.73
N PRO A 188 19.58 -36.75 -11.71
CA PRO A 188 20.77 -37.33 -11.08
C PRO A 188 22.02 -37.25 -11.95
N THR A 189 23.14 -36.89 -11.34
CA THR A 189 24.49 -37.19 -11.80
C THR A 189 24.69 -38.72 -11.81
N GLN A 190 24.28 -39.38 -12.90
CA GLN A 190 24.59 -40.78 -13.18
C GLN A 190 25.21 -40.90 -14.58
N ILE A 191 26.46 -40.46 -14.74
CA ILE A 191 27.37 -40.99 -15.77
C ILE A 191 28.81 -40.86 -15.25
N ALA A 192 29.37 -41.96 -14.72
CA ALA A 192 30.73 -42.46 -14.97
C ALA A 192 31.17 -43.40 -13.85
N ASP A 193 30.82 -44.68 -13.96
CA ASP A 193 31.64 -45.76 -13.43
C ASP A 193 31.69 -46.84 -14.50
N ASP A 194 32.87 -47.03 -15.12
CA ASP A 194 33.26 -48.25 -15.85
C ASP A 194 34.76 -48.25 -16.14
N GLY A 195 35.52 -48.96 -15.28
CA GLY A 195 36.70 -49.74 -15.69
C GLY A 195 38.11 -49.22 -15.32
N PRO A 196 39.11 -50.12 -15.27
CA PRO A 196 39.58 -50.69 -14.00
C PRO A 196 41.10 -50.51 -13.75
N GLY A 197 41.52 -50.50 -12.48
CA GLY A 197 42.90 -50.85 -12.14
C GLY A 197 43.49 -50.20 -10.88
N GLY A 198 43.62 -51.01 -9.82
CA GLY A 198 44.88 -51.05 -9.07
C GLY A 198 45.00 -50.27 -7.76
N LYS A 199 45.02 -51.06 -6.68
CA LYS A 199 45.71 -50.88 -5.39
C LYS A 199 45.00 -50.08 -4.28
N LYS A 200 44.44 -50.85 -3.34
CA LYS A 200 44.44 -50.53 -1.90
C LYS A 200 45.87 -50.53 -1.37
N LEU A 201 46.22 -49.53 -0.57
CA LEU A 201 47.17 -49.61 0.54
C LEU A 201 46.66 -48.69 1.66
N GLU A 202 46.60 -49.24 2.86
CA GLU A 202 46.15 -48.62 4.10
C GLU A 202 47.24 -47.76 4.77
N ASP A 203 46.79 -47.00 5.77
CA ASP A 203 47.48 -46.42 6.93
C ASP A 203 48.23 -45.09 6.80
N GLY A 204 47.88 -44.15 7.71
CA GLY A 204 48.73 -43.01 8.05
C GLY A 204 48.04 -41.74 8.57
N ASN A 205 47.35 -41.85 9.70
CA ASN A 205 46.88 -40.82 10.65
C ASN A 205 47.44 -39.36 10.54
N SER A 206 46.54 -38.36 10.52
CA SER A 206 46.41 -37.24 11.50
C SER A 206 46.18 -35.82 10.93
N HIS A 207 45.18 -35.13 11.54
CA HIS A 207 44.83 -33.69 11.50
C HIS A 207 44.28 -33.13 10.16
N GLU A 208 43.13 -32.47 10.04
CA GLU A 208 42.32 -31.67 10.97
C GLU A 208 40.85 -31.63 10.49
N ARG A 209 39.91 -31.56 11.44
CA ARG A 209 38.45 -31.59 11.27
C ARG A 209 37.92 -30.16 11.12
N ALA A 210 37.28 -29.83 9.99
CA ALA A 210 36.35 -28.71 9.91
C ALA A 210 34.92 -29.27 9.78
N THR A 211 34.20 -29.24 10.89
CA THR A 211 32.78 -29.57 11.01
C THR A 211 31.96 -28.28 10.92
N THR A 212 31.02 -28.28 10.00
CA THR A 212 29.70 -27.66 10.00
C THR A 212 29.26 -26.98 11.30
N THR A 213 29.02 -25.67 11.26
CA THR A 213 28.11 -24.98 12.19
C THR A 213 27.41 -23.80 11.51
N THR A 214 26.10 -23.96 11.35
CA THR A 214 25.01 -22.97 11.36
C THR A 214 25.38 -21.51 11.68
N LEU A 215 24.96 -20.58 10.81
CA LEU A 215 24.67 -19.19 11.20
C LEU A 215 23.14 -19.02 11.27
N THR A 216 22.66 -19.10 12.50
CA THR A 216 21.40 -18.55 12.97
C THR A 216 21.48 -17.03 12.98
N GLU A 217 20.57 -16.35 12.29
CA GLU A 217 20.28 -14.93 12.53
C GLU A 217 19.51 -14.82 13.85
N SER A 218 20.10 -14.13 14.82
CA SER A 218 19.46 -13.77 16.07
C SER A 218 18.66 -12.48 15.88
N GLU A 219 17.34 -12.59 15.97
CA GLU A 219 16.46 -11.52 16.42
C GLU A 219 16.77 -11.21 17.89
N GLN A 220 17.04 -9.93 18.21
CA GLN A 220 16.91 -9.43 19.57
C GLN A 220 15.79 -8.40 19.62
N ALA A 221 14.69 -8.83 20.22
CA ALA A 221 13.70 -7.98 20.85
C ALA A 221 14.32 -7.30 22.09
N ILE A 222 14.09 -6.00 22.25
CA ILE A 222 14.29 -5.31 23.51
C ILE A 222 12.91 -4.92 24.03
N GLU A 223 12.50 -5.60 25.10
CA GLU A 223 11.44 -5.17 26.01
C GLU A 223 11.89 -3.89 26.73
N VAL A 224 11.04 -2.87 26.75
CA VAL A 224 11.16 -1.72 27.66
C VAL A 224 10.03 -1.83 28.67
N SER A 225 10.38 -2.23 29.90
CA SER A 225 9.51 -2.08 31.07
C SER A 225 9.79 -0.75 31.77
N LEU A 226 8.71 -0.04 32.06
CA LEU A 226 8.64 1.18 32.86
C LEU A 226 8.91 0.89 34.34
N HIS A 227 9.68 1.75 35.00
CA HIS A 227 9.42 2.11 36.40
C HIS A 227 9.75 3.59 36.67
N GLU A 228 8.87 4.20 37.45
CA GLU A 228 8.66 5.62 37.72
C GLU A 228 9.65 6.30 38.70
N GLN A 229 9.94 7.58 38.42
CA GLN A 229 9.92 8.80 39.29
C GLN A 229 10.90 8.89 40.50
N PRO A 230 11.15 10.10 41.11
CA PRO A 230 10.72 11.48 40.78
C PRO A 230 11.82 12.59 40.84
N ASN A 231 11.39 13.81 40.45
CA ASN A 231 11.78 15.16 40.93
C ASN A 231 13.09 15.85 40.48
N GLY A 232 12.90 17.07 39.90
CA GLY A 232 13.46 18.30 40.50
C GLY A 232 14.44 19.15 39.68
N THR A 233 13.92 20.22 39.06
CA THR A 233 14.41 21.64 39.02
C THR A 233 15.89 22.04 38.76
N ALA A 234 16.03 23.20 38.06
CA ALA A 234 17.14 24.19 38.03
C ALA A 234 18.21 23.98 36.91
N THR A 235 18.24 24.78 35.82
CA THR A 235 18.86 26.12 35.56
C THR A 235 20.38 26.11 35.27
N GLU A 236 20.77 26.99 34.30
CA GLU A 236 22.11 27.58 34.01
C GLU A 236 23.13 26.68 33.28
N GLU A 237 23.60 27.02 32.06
CA GLU A 237 24.54 28.06 31.57
C GLU A 237 26.01 27.60 31.45
N SER A 238 26.70 28.14 30.43
CA SER A 238 28.16 28.26 30.22
C SER A 238 28.93 27.07 29.61
N GLU A 239 29.47 27.23 28.40
CA GLU A 239 30.87 27.61 28.04
C GLU A 239 31.88 26.45 28.20
N ALA A 240 32.39 25.86 27.10
CA ALA A 240 33.54 26.28 26.29
C ALA A 240 34.86 25.58 26.68
N THR A 241 35.72 25.46 25.66
CA THR A 241 37.19 25.22 25.67
C THR A 241 37.77 23.81 25.82
N SER A 242 38.16 23.29 24.64
CA SER A 242 39.54 22.91 24.22
C SER A 242 40.33 21.86 25.01
N HIS A 243 40.80 20.83 24.31
CA HIS A 243 42.17 20.32 24.43
C HIS A 243 42.59 19.57 23.14
N GLU A 244 43.69 20.03 22.53
CA GLU A 244 44.47 19.38 21.46
C GLU A 244 45.72 18.66 22.04
N HIS A 245 46.35 17.85 21.17
CA HIS A 245 47.64 17.13 21.23
C HIS A 245 47.57 15.69 21.81
N LEU A 246 48.18 14.62 21.24
CA LEU A 246 49.33 14.47 20.33
C LEU A 246 49.31 13.07 19.63
N VAL A 247 49.64 13.07 18.33
CA VAL A 247 50.41 12.15 17.45
C VAL A 247 50.89 10.77 17.96
N GLU A 248 50.66 9.72 17.16
CA GLU A 248 51.73 8.82 16.67
C GLU A 248 51.39 8.17 15.30
N GLN A 249 52.42 8.09 14.44
CA GLN A 249 52.42 7.69 13.03
C GLN A 249 52.71 6.19 12.86
N LEU A 250 52.38 5.61 11.69
CA LEU A 250 53.28 4.74 10.90
C LEU A 250 52.73 4.54 9.46
N GLU A 251 53.53 5.00 8.50
CA GLU A 251 53.54 4.78 7.02
C GLU A 251 53.97 3.32 6.68
N ALA A 252 53.98 2.74 5.47
CA ALA A 252 53.47 2.94 4.10
C ALA A 252 53.88 1.69 3.26
N ASP A 253 53.18 1.40 2.16
CA ASP A 253 53.74 1.02 0.81
C ASP A 253 52.55 0.74 -0.16
N LYS A 254 52.26 1.56 -1.19
CA LYS A 254 52.81 1.62 -2.58
C LYS A 254 52.63 0.28 -3.34
N VAL A 255 52.00 0.17 -4.52
CA VAL A 255 52.28 0.81 -5.83
C VAL A 255 51.10 0.57 -6.82
N GLN A 256 50.84 1.54 -7.71
CA GLN A 256 50.12 1.48 -9.02
C GLN A 256 51.16 1.82 -10.13
N PRO A 257 50.85 1.87 -11.45
CA PRO A 257 50.08 1.02 -12.38
C PRO A 257 50.89 0.78 -13.69
N THR A 258 50.33 0.20 -14.75
CA THR A 258 50.81 0.48 -16.15
C THR A 258 49.80 0.13 -17.24
N LEU A 259 49.72 1.06 -18.20
CA LEU A 259 49.00 1.06 -19.48
C LEU A 259 49.86 0.40 -20.58
N LEU A 260 49.23 -0.10 -21.66
CA LEU A 260 49.80 -0.04 -23.02
C LEU A 260 48.73 -0.18 -24.13
N SER A 261 48.79 0.79 -25.03
CA SER A 261 48.27 0.98 -26.41
C SER A 261 48.88 -0.03 -27.41
N SER A 262 48.58 -0.19 -28.71
CA SER A 262 47.68 0.36 -29.76
C SER A 262 47.83 -0.55 -31.03
N ASP A 263 47.12 -0.19 -32.11
CA ASP A 263 47.30 -0.57 -33.54
C ASP A 263 46.37 -1.71 -34.02
N GLY A 264 45.67 -1.69 -35.17
CA GLY A 264 45.55 -0.76 -36.29
C GLY A 264 45.24 -1.52 -37.60
N ILE A 265 44.12 -1.20 -38.26
CA ILE A 265 43.89 -1.14 -39.73
C ILE A 265 43.42 -2.39 -40.55
N ALA A 266 42.37 -2.12 -41.36
CA ALA A 266 42.00 -2.58 -42.73
C ALA A 266 41.05 -3.78 -43.01
N THR A 267 39.86 -3.38 -43.49
CA THR A 267 39.01 -3.86 -44.61
C THR A 267 39.54 -4.88 -45.64
N THR A 268 38.72 -5.85 -46.07
CA THR A 268 38.26 -6.04 -47.49
C THR A 268 37.27 -7.22 -47.69
N ASP A 269 36.61 -7.18 -48.85
CA ASP A 269 35.40 -7.85 -49.34
C ASP A 269 35.38 -9.39 -49.53
N GLN A 270 34.15 -9.90 -49.75
CA GLN A 270 33.72 -11.22 -50.28
C GLN A 270 34.28 -11.56 -51.70
N PRO A 271 33.95 -12.68 -52.42
CA PRO A 271 33.07 -13.86 -52.17
C PRO A 271 33.62 -15.27 -52.58
N VAL A 272 32.89 -16.31 -52.15
CA VAL A 272 32.58 -17.64 -52.79
C VAL A 272 33.63 -18.33 -53.69
N ASP A 273 34.09 -19.54 -53.33
CA ASP A 273 33.87 -20.73 -54.17
C ASP A 273 34.20 -22.10 -53.53
N SER A 274 33.73 -23.15 -54.19
CA SER A 274 33.21 -24.39 -53.63
C SER A 274 34.11 -25.62 -53.83
N LYS A 275 33.87 -26.65 -52.98
CA LYS A 275 34.10 -28.12 -53.14
C LYS A 275 35.42 -28.71 -52.63
N VAL A 276 35.33 -29.54 -51.57
CA VAL A 276 35.78 -30.96 -51.57
C VAL A 276 34.93 -31.81 -50.58
N ASN A 277 34.05 -32.60 -51.16
CA ASN A 277 33.70 -34.01 -50.93
C ASN A 277 34.22 -34.79 -49.69
N ILE A 278 33.33 -35.22 -48.77
CA ILE A 278 33.43 -36.52 -48.04
C ILE A 278 32.00 -37.07 -47.75
N LYS A 279 31.69 -38.25 -48.31
CA LYS A 279 30.77 -39.28 -47.79
C LYS A 279 31.67 -40.29 -47.05
N THR A 280 31.38 -40.94 -45.91
CA THR A 280 30.16 -41.41 -45.25
C THR A 280 30.63 -42.02 -43.91
N SER A 281 29.94 -41.74 -42.79
CA SER A 281 29.56 -42.74 -41.76
C SER A 281 29.17 -42.04 -40.44
N ASP A 282 27.87 -42.14 -40.11
CA ASP A 282 27.29 -42.29 -38.77
C ASP A 282 27.72 -41.32 -37.65
N VAL A 283 26.95 -40.23 -37.49
CA VAL A 283 26.70 -39.63 -36.17
C VAL A 283 25.19 -39.43 -36.05
N LYS A 284 24.59 -40.17 -35.11
CA LYS A 284 23.17 -40.12 -34.78
C LYS A 284 22.80 -38.73 -34.27
N ASP A 285 21.74 -38.17 -34.84
CA ASP A 285 20.99 -37.06 -34.27
C ASP A 285 20.58 -37.40 -32.83
N VAL A 286 21.15 -36.68 -31.85
CA VAL A 286 20.57 -36.60 -30.50
C VAL A 286 19.78 -35.30 -30.45
N LYS A 287 18.49 -35.38 -30.76
CA LYS A 287 17.53 -34.36 -30.35
C LYS A 287 17.47 -34.38 -28.83
N VAL A 288 17.99 -33.33 -28.19
CA VAL A 288 17.69 -33.05 -26.78
C VAL A 288 16.32 -32.38 -26.77
N ASP A 289 15.27 -33.18 -26.63
CA ASP A 289 13.96 -32.68 -26.25
C ASP A 289 14.07 -32.19 -24.80
N ASN A 290 14.40 -30.91 -24.61
CA ASN A 290 14.28 -30.27 -23.30
C ASN A 290 12.80 -30.28 -22.91
N VAL A 291 12.39 -31.24 -22.08
CA VAL A 291 11.08 -31.25 -21.44
C VAL A 291 11.02 -30.04 -20.52
N ILE A 292 10.40 -28.96 -20.99
CA ILE A 292 10.12 -27.80 -20.14
C ILE A 292 8.99 -28.22 -19.20
N GLU A 293 9.33 -28.66 -17.98
CA GLU A 293 8.34 -28.92 -16.94
C GLU A 293 7.57 -27.63 -16.65
N LYS A 294 6.27 -27.67 -16.94
CA LYS A 294 5.38 -26.53 -16.80
C LYS A 294 4.67 -26.61 -15.46
N VAL A 295 4.98 -25.68 -14.56
CA VAL A 295 4.26 -25.54 -13.29
C VAL A 295 2.99 -24.72 -13.53
N ILE A 296 1.83 -25.32 -13.28
CA ILE A 296 0.53 -24.64 -13.33
C ILE A 296 0.14 -24.30 -11.90
N VAL A 297 -0.05 -23.00 -11.62
CA VAL A 297 -0.49 -22.54 -10.30
C VAL A 297 -1.96 -22.13 -10.37
N ASP A 298 -2.78 -22.77 -9.54
CA ASP A 298 -4.23 -22.59 -9.40
C ASP A 298 -4.60 -22.28 -7.92
N VAL A 299 -5.88 -22.04 -7.64
CA VAL A 299 -6.33 -21.69 -6.28
C VAL A 299 -6.11 -22.82 -5.28
N SER A 300 -6.15 -24.08 -5.72
CA SER A 300 -5.93 -25.25 -4.85
C SER A 300 -4.47 -25.39 -4.40
N ASN A 301 -3.50 -25.11 -5.26
CA ASN A 301 -2.08 -25.23 -4.92
C ASN A 301 -1.43 -23.92 -4.47
N LEU A 302 -2.14 -22.79 -4.52
CA LEU A 302 -1.64 -21.48 -4.08
C LEU A 302 -1.13 -21.50 -2.63
N ALA A 303 -1.80 -22.24 -1.76
CA ALA A 303 -1.43 -22.34 -0.35
C ALA A 303 -0.02 -22.93 -0.16
N ASP A 304 0.43 -23.78 -1.09
CA ASP A 304 1.77 -24.38 -1.05
C ASP A 304 2.87 -23.37 -1.40
N PHE A 305 2.52 -22.28 -2.10
CA PHE A 305 3.46 -21.25 -2.56
C PHE A 305 3.38 -19.93 -1.79
N VAL A 306 2.27 -19.63 -1.12
CA VAL A 306 2.09 -18.36 -0.37
C VAL A 306 1.88 -18.62 1.11
N GLY A 307 1.59 -19.87 1.49
CA GLY A 307 1.13 -20.22 2.82
C GLY A 307 -0.36 -19.96 2.99
N LYS A 308 -0.81 -19.97 4.25
CA LYS A 308 -2.22 -19.78 4.58
C LYS A 308 -2.69 -18.36 4.21
N PRO A 309 -3.97 -18.17 3.85
CA PRO A 309 -4.52 -16.86 3.58
C PRO A 309 -4.32 -15.91 4.77
N VAL A 310 -3.67 -14.77 4.53
CA VAL A 310 -3.40 -13.74 5.55
C VAL A 310 -4.67 -12.95 5.89
N PHE A 311 -5.61 -12.85 4.95
CA PHE A 311 -6.85 -12.10 5.10
C PHE A 311 -8.04 -13.05 5.01
N HIS A 312 -8.91 -12.99 6.02
CA HIS A 312 -10.24 -13.59 5.94
C HIS A 312 -11.19 -12.67 5.15
N ALA A 313 -12.24 -13.23 4.56
CA ALA A 313 -13.24 -12.47 3.83
C ALA A 313 -13.81 -11.34 4.70
N GLU A 314 -13.92 -10.12 4.15
CA GLU A 314 -14.46 -8.95 4.87
C GLU A 314 -15.94 -9.13 5.30
N ARG A 315 -16.65 -10.07 4.67
CA ARG A 315 -18.03 -10.41 5.03
C ARG A 315 -18.05 -11.33 6.25
N ILE A 316 -18.34 -10.72 7.41
CA ILE A 316 -18.49 -11.43 8.69
C ILE A 316 -19.83 -12.19 8.76
N TYR A 317 -20.89 -11.63 8.15
CA TYR A 317 -22.24 -12.17 8.24
C TYR A 317 -22.87 -12.42 6.87
N ASP A 318 -23.44 -13.61 6.66
CA ASP A 318 -24.31 -13.87 5.51
C ASP A 318 -25.61 -13.08 5.64
N GLN A 319 -26.28 -13.21 6.78
CA GLN A 319 -27.43 -12.42 7.21
C GLN A 319 -27.07 -11.73 8.51
N THR A 320 -27.22 -10.41 8.58
CA THR A 320 -26.92 -9.70 9.81
C THR A 320 -27.93 -10.05 10.91
N PRO A 321 -27.46 -10.31 12.14
CA PRO A 321 -28.35 -10.46 13.28
C PRO A 321 -29.07 -9.14 13.58
N VAL A 322 -30.14 -9.24 14.36
CA VAL A 322 -30.87 -8.07 14.86
C VAL A 322 -29.91 -7.15 15.61
N GLY A 323 -29.99 -5.85 15.34
CA GLY A 323 -29.08 -4.86 15.92
C GLY A 323 -27.76 -4.70 15.17
N VAL A 324 -27.50 -5.44 14.08
CA VAL A 324 -26.26 -5.33 13.30
C VAL A 324 -26.54 -4.89 11.87
N VAL A 325 -25.85 -3.84 11.43
CA VAL A 325 -26.06 -3.22 10.10
C VAL A 325 -24.74 -2.90 9.43
N MET A 326 -24.65 -3.21 8.14
CA MET A 326 -23.48 -2.86 7.34
C MET A 326 -23.49 -1.37 6.95
N GLY A 327 -22.42 -0.67 7.30
CA GLY A 327 -22.12 0.70 6.90
C GLY A 327 -20.89 0.78 6.00
N LEU A 328 -20.80 1.87 5.25
CA LEU A 328 -19.65 2.17 4.39
C LEU A 328 -18.82 3.31 4.99
N ALA A 329 -17.52 3.09 5.12
CA ALA A 329 -16.57 4.05 5.63
C ALA A 329 -15.48 4.36 4.61
N TRP A 330 -14.89 5.54 4.75
CA TRP A 330 -13.72 5.96 4.01
C TRP A 330 -12.56 6.12 4.98
N THR A 331 -11.39 5.62 4.60
CA THR A 331 -10.13 5.72 5.35
C THR A 331 -9.02 6.16 4.41
N ALA A 332 -7.87 6.57 4.94
CA ALA A 332 -6.69 6.90 4.15
C ALA A 332 -6.21 5.73 3.25
N MET A 333 -6.49 4.48 3.63
CA MET A 333 -6.17 3.28 2.85
C MET A 333 -7.24 2.94 1.80
N GLY A 334 -8.29 3.76 1.69
CA GLY A 334 -9.44 3.56 0.81
C GLY A 334 -10.72 3.21 1.56
N GLY A 335 -11.72 2.73 0.80
CA GLY A 335 -13.03 2.38 1.35
C GLY A 335 -13.02 1.07 2.12
N SER A 336 -13.81 1.03 3.20
CA SER A 336 -14.00 -0.15 4.05
C SER A 336 -15.47 -0.34 4.40
N THR A 337 -15.90 -1.60 4.55
CA THR A 337 -17.22 -1.94 5.10
C THR A 337 -17.10 -2.22 6.59
N LEU A 338 -18.00 -1.65 7.38
CA LEU A 338 -18.04 -1.82 8.84
C LEU A 338 -19.41 -2.35 9.26
N TYR A 339 -19.46 -3.12 10.34
CA TYR A 339 -20.72 -3.58 10.93
C TYR A 339 -21.01 -2.77 12.19
N VAL A 340 -22.00 -1.89 12.15
CA VAL A 340 -22.44 -1.17 13.34
C VAL A 340 -23.33 -2.08 14.16
N GLU A 341 -22.98 -2.28 15.42
CA GLU A 341 -23.64 -3.22 16.32
C GLU A 341 -24.29 -2.46 17.48
N THR A 342 -25.57 -2.74 17.75
CA THR A 342 -26.26 -2.28 18.96
C THR A 342 -26.68 -3.48 19.78
N ALA A 343 -26.33 -3.49 21.06
CA ALA A 343 -26.74 -4.50 22.02
C ALA A 343 -27.53 -3.89 23.18
N LEU A 344 -28.45 -4.67 23.74
CA LEU A 344 -29.15 -4.34 24.98
C LEU A 344 -28.27 -4.72 26.17
N VAL A 345 -27.98 -3.76 27.06
CA VAL A 345 -27.17 -4.00 28.26
C VAL A 345 -28.07 -4.31 29.45
N GLU A 346 -29.00 -3.41 29.73
CA GLU A 346 -29.94 -3.49 30.85
C GLU A 346 -31.28 -2.92 30.41
N GLN A 347 -32.37 -3.45 30.97
CA GLN A 347 -33.71 -2.91 30.79
C GLN A 347 -34.32 -2.60 32.15
N GLY A 348 -34.86 -1.40 32.31
CA GLY A 348 -35.52 -0.95 33.51
C GLY A 348 -36.12 0.45 33.33
N GLU A 349 -37.27 0.68 33.95
CA GLU A 349 -38.03 1.92 33.78
C GLU A 349 -37.17 3.17 34.03
N GLY A 350 -37.11 4.08 33.04
CA GLY A 350 -36.33 5.32 33.12
C GLY A 350 -34.80 5.16 33.10
N LYS A 351 -34.26 3.97 32.81
CA LYS A 351 -32.81 3.72 32.67
C LYS A 351 -32.27 3.92 31.25
N GLY A 352 -32.98 4.67 30.39
CA GLY A 352 -32.54 4.99 29.04
C GLY A 352 -31.13 5.61 29.02
N ALA A 353 -30.17 4.93 28.38
CA ALA A 353 -28.79 5.40 28.26
C ALA A 353 -28.12 4.79 27.03
N LEU A 354 -27.12 5.48 26.49
CA LEU A 354 -26.35 5.03 25.33
C LEU A 354 -24.85 4.99 25.68
N LEU A 355 -24.27 3.80 25.61
CA LEU A 355 -22.83 3.57 25.71
C LEU A 355 -22.24 3.46 24.31
N LEU A 356 -21.08 4.09 24.11
CA LEU A 356 -20.40 4.15 22.82
C LEU A 356 -19.01 3.52 22.94
N THR A 357 -18.65 2.61 22.03
CA THR A 357 -17.28 2.06 21.92
C THR A 357 -16.82 1.96 20.47
N GLY A 358 -15.51 1.78 20.26
CA GLY A 358 -14.90 1.68 18.93
C GLY A 358 -13.94 2.81 18.55
N GLN A 359 -13.37 3.50 19.56
CA GLN A 359 -12.48 4.66 19.38
C GLN A 359 -13.09 5.75 18.49
N LEU A 360 -14.32 6.14 18.83
CA LEU A 360 -15.04 7.21 18.15
C LEU A 360 -14.41 8.56 18.48
N GLY A 361 -14.18 9.39 17.46
CA GLY A 361 -13.86 10.80 17.65
C GLY A 361 -15.08 11.61 18.10
N ASP A 362 -14.89 12.89 18.39
CA ASP A 362 -15.94 13.72 19.00
C ASP A 362 -17.11 13.98 18.05
N VAL A 363 -16.84 14.17 16.74
CA VAL A 363 -17.88 14.35 15.73
C VAL A 363 -18.74 13.09 15.61
N MET A 364 -18.11 11.92 15.69
CA MET A 364 -18.81 10.65 15.62
C MET A 364 -19.63 10.36 16.89
N LYS A 365 -19.17 10.78 18.07
CA LYS A 365 -19.97 10.71 19.32
C LYS A 365 -21.20 11.62 19.24
N GLU A 366 -21.06 12.83 18.74
CA GLU A 366 -22.20 13.74 18.50
C GLU A 366 -23.18 13.14 17.49
N SER A 367 -22.69 12.60 16.38
CA SER A 367 -23.50 11.89 15.39
C SER A 367 -24.30 10.73 16.01
N ALA A 368 -23.70 9.96 16.92
CA ALA A 368 -24.38 8.87 17.63
C ALA A 368 -25.51 9.39 18.56
N GLN A 369 -25.32 10.52 19.22
CA GLN A 369 -26.35 11.15 20.05
C GLN A 369 -27.53 11.67 19.21
N ILE A 370 -27.24 12.29 18.07
CA ILE A 370 -28.25 12.73 17.10
C ILE A 370 -29.02 11.52 16.57
N ALA A 371 -28.30 10.48 16.14
CA ALA A 371 -28.88 9.23 15.67
C ALA A 371 -29.81 8.60 16.72
N HIS A 372 -29.41 8.56 17.99
CA HIS A 372 -30.25 8.02 19.07
C HIS A 372 -31.53 8.84 19.26
N THR A 373 -31.43 10.17 19.20
CA THR A 373 -32.60 11.06 19.28
C THR A 373 -33.57 10.85 18.13
N VAL A 374 -33.04 10.72 16.90
CA VAL A 374 -33.84 10.48 15.70
C VAL A 374 -34.48 9.08 15.72
N ALA A 375 -33.73 8.05 16.14
CA ALA A 375 -34.25 6.69 16.29
C ALA A 375 -35.44 6.64 17.27
N ARG A 376 -35.35 7.37 18.39
CA ARG A 376 -36.45 7.52 19.34
C ARG A 376 -37.68 8.15 18.72
N ALA A 377 -37.49 9.24 17.97
CA ALA A 377 -38.59 9.93 17.30
C ALA A 377 -39.29 9.03 16.26
N ILE A 378 -38.51 8.27 15.48
CA ILE A 378 -39.05 7.34 14.47
C ILE A 378 -39.80 6.18 15.12
N LEU A 379 -39.24 5.58 16.17
CA LEU A 379 -39.92 4.49 16.87
C LEU A 379 -41.25 4.96 17.45
N LEU A 380 -41.29 6.16 18.05
CA LEU A 380 -42.54 6.72 18.58
C LEU A 380 -43.59 6.95 17.48
N GLN A 381 -43.18 7.25 16.25
CA GLN A 381 -44.09 7.40 15.11
C GLN A 381 -44.59 6.05 14.55
N LYS A 382 -43.72 5.03 14.51
CA LYS A 382 -44.01 3.73 13.87
C LYS A 382 -44.62 2.71 14.84
N GLU A 383 -44.16 2.68 16.09
CA GLU A 383 -44.62 1.82 17.18
C GLU A 383 -44.78 2.64 18.49
N PRO A 384 -45.84 3.47 18.62
CA PRO A 384 -46.01 4.40 19.74
C PRO A 384 -46.03 3.75 21.13
N ASP A 385 -46.49 2.49 21.20
CA ASP A 385 -46.60 1.72 22.45
C ASP A 385 -45.28 1.04 22.85
N ASN A 386 -44.19 1.25 22.12
CA ASN A 386 -42.90 0.61 22.38
C ASN A 386 -41.96 1.55 23.18
N PRO A 387 -41.84 1.39 24.52
CA PRO A 387 -41.02 2.26 25.35
C PRO A 387 -39.52 1.92 25.30
N PHE A 388 -39.08 1.07 24.37
CA PHE A 388 -37.74 0.47 24.36
C PHE A 388 -36.62 1.46 24.67
N PHE A 389 -36.54 2.59 23.95
CA PHE A 389 -35.47 3.57 24.16
C PHE A 389 -35.58 4.41 25.44
N ALA A 390 -36.76 4.49 26.05
CA ALA A 390 -36.94 5.18 27.34
C ALA A 390 -36.43 4.31 28.51
N ASP A 391 -36.59 2.99 28.40
CA ASP A 391 -36.33 2.04 29.48
C ASP A 391 -35.08 1.17 29.27
N SER A 392 -34.39 1.30 28.15
CA SER A 392 -33.26 0.44 27.82
C SER A 392 -31.93 1.18 27.80
N LYS A 393 -30.94 0.60 28.45
CA LYS A 393 -29.54 0.98 28.30
C LYS A 393 -28.95 0.20 27.13
N LEU A 394 -28.53 0.94 26.11
CA LEU A 394 -27.98 0.40 24.88
C LEU A 394 -26.47 0.56 24.84
N HIS A 395 -25.81 -0.37 24.15
CA HIS A 395 -24.40 -0.28 23.82
C HIS A 395 -24.26 -0.32 22.30
N LEU A 396 -23.84 0.80 21.72
CA LEU A 396 -23.49 0.94 20.33
C LEU A 396 -21.97 0.76 20.14
N HIS A 397 -21.59 -0.22 19.34
CA HIS A 397 -20.22 -0.51 18.99
C HIS A 397 -19.99 -0.26 17.49
N VAL A 398 -18.92 0.45 17.16
CA VAL A 398 -18.45 0.63 15.78
C VAL A 398 -17.05 -0.01 15.64
N PRO A 399 -16.96 -1.26 15.12
CA PRO A 399 -15.73 -2.04 15.00
C PRO A 399 -14.62 -1.36 14.21
N ALA A 400 -13.39 -1.86 14.37
CA ALA A 400 -12.10 -1.33 13.90
C ALA A 400 -11.47 -0.28 14.84
N GLY A 401 -10.91 -0.74 15.96
CA GLY A 401 -10.37 0.10 17.04
C GLY A 401 -8.87 0.39 16.97
N ALA A 402 -8.30 0.61 15.79
CA ALA A 402 -6.90 1.10 15.67
C ALA A 402 -6.80 2.40 14.85
N THR A 403 -7.80 2.67 14.00
CA THR A 403 -7.91 3.92 13.25
C THR A 403 -9.03 4.78 13.84
N PRO A 404 -8.75 6.03 14.26
CA PRO A 404 -9.79 6.94 14.69
C PRO A 404 -10.86 7.11 13.62
N LYS A 405 -12.13 6.94 13.99
CA LYS A 405 -13.28 7.18 13.11
C LYS A 405 -13.97 8.46 13.54
N ASP A 406 -13.69 9.54 12.82
CA ASP A 406 -14.20 10.86 13.15
C ASP A 406 -14.92 11.48 11.95
N GLY A 407 -16.09 10.93 11.63
CA GLY A 407 -16.91 11.44 10.54
C GLY A 407 -18.40 11.08 10.71
N PRO A 408 -19.33 12.00 10.46
CA PRO A 408 -20.76 11.82 10.78
C PRO A 408 -21.50 10.90 9.81
N SER A 409 -20.80 10.36 8.79
CA SER A 409 -21.40 9.63 7.65
C SER A 409 -22.02 8.26 7.98
N ALA A 410 -21.96 7.81 9.23
CA ALA A 410 -22.58 6.58 9.71
C ALA A 410 -23.89 6.84 10.49
N GLY A 411 -24.39 8.07 10.51
CA GLY A 411 -25.63 8.48 11.19
C GLY A 411 -26.82 7.58 10.84
N CYS A 412 -27.10 7.39 9.55
CA CYS A 412 -28.21 6.52 9.13
C CYS A 412 -28.01 5.06 9.54
N THR A 413 -26.78 4.54 9.49
CA THR A 413 -26.44 3.16 9.86
C THR A 413 -26.69 2.91 11.36
N MET A 414 -26.32 3.87 12.21
CA MET A 414 -26.55 3.82 13.65
C MET A 414 -28.04 3.81 13.98
N ILE A 415 -28.83 4.67 13.33
CA ILE A 415 -30.31 4.69 13.52
C ILE A 415 -30.89 3.32 13.16
N THR A 416 -30.51 2.76 12.01
CA THR A 416 -31.05 1.47 11.54
C THR A 416 -30.68 0.33 12.47
N SER A 417 -29.45 0.32 13.01
CA SER A 417 -28.99 -0.67 13.98
C SER A 417 -29.82 -0.61 15.28
N MET A 418 -30.04 0.60 15.81
CA MET A 418 -30.86 0.81 17.00
C MET A 418 -32.34 0.43 16.77
N LEU A 419 -32.92 0.82 15.63
CA LEU A 419 -34.30 0.47 15.28
C LEU A 419 -34.48 -1.03 15.05
N SER A 420 -33.52 -1.68 14.39
CA SER A 420 -33.51 -3.13 14.20
C SER A 420 -33.63 -3.85 15.55
N LEU A 421 -32.82 -3.44 16.54
CA LEU A 421 -32.85 -3.99 17.89
C LEU A 421 -34.19 -3.72 18.59
N ALA A 422 -34.68 -2.47 18.55
CA ALA A 422 -35.91 -2.06 19.22
C ALA A 422 -37.15 -2.80 18.68
N MET A 423 -37.22 -3.00 17.36
CA MET A 423 -38.33 -3.66 16.68
C MET A 423 -38.17 -5.19 16.59
N LYS A 424 -37.00 -5.71 16.99
CA LYS A 424 -36.60 -7.11 16.83
C LYS A 424 -36.72 -7.60 15.37
N LYS A 425 -36.38 -6.74 14.40
CA LYS A 425 -36.46 -7.01 12.96
C LYS A 425 -35.07 -7.06 12.32
N HIS A 426 -34.84 -8.06 11.49
CA HIS A 426 -33.61 -8.10 10.67
C HIS A 426 -33.64 -7.02 9.60
N VAL A 427 -32.48 -6.48 9.28
CA VAL A 427 -32.29 -5.61 8.11
C VAL A 427 -32.21 -6.46 6.85
N LYS A 428 -32.69 -5.91 5.72
CA LYS A 428 -32.60 -6.52 4.40
C LYS A 428 -31.17 -7.03 4.13
N LYS A 429 -31.07 -8.24 3.59
CA LYS A 429 -29.80 -8.89 3.25
C LYS A 429 -29.07 -8.10 2.15
N GLU A 430 -27.74 -8.10 2.20
CA GLU A 430 -26.88 -7.46 1.17
C GLU A 430 -27.16 -5.96 0.98
N LEU A 431 -27.58 -5.28 2.05
CA LEU A 431 -27.83 -3.84 2.11
C LEU A 431 -26.68 -3.13 2.85
N ALA A 432 -26.07 -2.15 2.21
CA ALA A 432 -25.16 -1.21 2.86
C ALA A 432 -25.69 0.23 2.75
N MET A 433 -25.35 1.07 3.74
CA MET A 433 -25.79 2.47 3.75
C MET A 433 -24.72 3.40 4.31
N THR A 434 -24.77 4.66 3.88
CA THR A 434 -24.00 5.76 4.44
C THR A 434 -24.79 7.06 4.25
N GLY A 435 -24.65 7.97 5.20
CA GLY A 435 -25.38 9.22 5.21
C GLY A 435 -25.27 9.87 6.58
N GLU A 436 -24.93 11.15 6.58
CA GLU A 436 -25.06 11.98 7.78
C GLU A 436 -26.54 12.28 8.03
N VAL A 437 -26.93 12.41 9.28
CA VAL A 437 -28.33 12.61 9.67
C VAL A 437 -28.49 13.83 10.56
N THR A 438 -29.57 14.57 10.32
CA THR A 438 -29.98 15.70 11.17
C THR A 438 -31.05 15.27 12.17
N LEU A 439 -31.29 16.07 13.22
CA LEU A 439 -32.38 15.86 14.18
C LEU A 439 -33.78 15.80 13.53
N THR A 440 -33.94 16.37 12.34
CA THR A 440 -35.20 16.36 11.59
C THR A 440 -35.40 15.10 10.74
N GLY A 441 -34.42 14.21 10.67
CA GLY A 441 -34.46 13.01 9.84
C GLY A 441 -33.93 13.18 8.40
N ARG A 442 -33.48 14.39 8.02
CA ARG A 442 -32.84 14.62 6.72
C ARG A 442 -31.49 13.91 6.61
N ILE A 443 -31.20 13.41 5.41
CA ILE A 443 -29.93 12.75 5.06
C ILE A 443 -29.04 13.72 4.28
N LEU A 444 -27.86 14.00 4.81
CA LEU A 444 -26.90 14.96 4.25
C LEU A 444 -25.83 14.26 3.39
N PRO A 445 -25.24 14.99 2.41
CA PRO A 445 -24.20 14.44 1.53
C PRO A 445 -22.96 13.97 2.31
N ILE A 446 -22.27 12.99 1.73
CA ILE A 446 -21.05 12.42 2.28
C ILE A 446 -19.90 12.48 1.27
N GLY A 447 -18.66 12.39 1.77
CA GLY A 447 -17.46 12.24 0.93
C GLY A 447 -17.11 10.78 0.63
N GLY A 448 -16.19 10.60 -0.33
CA GLY A 448 -15.60 9.29 -0.65
C GLY A 448 -16.57 8.30 -1.32
N VAL A 449 -17.49 8.79 -2.16
CA VAL A 449 -18.53 7.96 -2.81
C VAL A 449 -17.90 6.83 -3.62
N LYS A 450 -16.85 7.12 -4.40
CA LYS A 450 -16.13 6.14 -5.22
C LYS A 450 -15.55 5.01 -4.37
N GLU A 451 -14.80 5.36 -3.33
CA GLU A 451 -14.13 4.41 -2.45
C GLU A 451 -15.14 3.53 -1.69
N LYS A 452 -16.24 4.12 -1.23
CA LYS A 452 -17.32 3.41 -0.55
C LYS A 452 -18.00 2.39 -1.46
N ILE A 453 -18.17 2.69 -2.75
CA ILE A 453 -18.70 1.74 -3.74
C ILE A 453 -17.73 0.60 -4.00
N ILE A 454 -16.44 0.90 -4.14
CA ILE A 454 -15.41 -0.13 -4.31
C ILE A 454 -15.38 -1.07 -3.11
N ALA A 455 -15.55 -0.55 -1.89
CA ALA A 455 -15.67 -1.35 -0.68
C ALA A 455 -16.93 -2.20 -0.65
N ALA A 456 -18.09 -1.61 -0.98
CA ALA A 456 -19.36 -2.33 -1.04
C ALA A 456 -19.31 -3.51 -2.04
N ARG A 457 -18.71 -3.28 -3.23
CA ARG A 457 -18.52 -4.32 -4.24
C ARG A 457 -17.58 -5.43 -3.76
N ARG A 458 -16.49 -5.07 -3.07
CA ARG A 458 -15.55 -6.04 -2.49
C ARG A 458 -16.19 -6.91 -1.41
N SER A 459 -17.17 -6.36 -0.67
CA SER A 459 -17.97 -7.09 0.32
C SER A 459 -19.24 -7.73 -0.26
N GLU A 460 -19.36 -7.81 -1.59
CA GLU A 460 -20.46 -8.47 -2.31
C GLU A 460 -21.86 -7.93 -1.95
N VAL A 461 -21.94 -6.64 -1.65
CA VAL A 461 -23.20 -5.92 -1.42
C VAL A 461 -23.93 -5.76 -2.76
N LYS A 462 -25.25 -5.96 -2.77
CA LYS A 462 -26.09 -5.74 -3.97
C LYS A 462 -26.82 -4.42 -3.94
N THR A 463 -27.30 -4.00 -2.77
CA THR A 463 -28.11 -2.78 -2.63
C THR A 463 -27.36 -1.77 -1.77
N ILE A 464 -27.21 -0.54 -2.26
CA ILE A 464 -26.56 0.56 -1.55
C ILE A 464 -27.53 1.73 -1.40
N ILE A 465 -27.56 2.35 -0.23
CA ILE A 465 -28.28 3.59 0.02
C ILE A 465 -27.29 4.75 0.12
N PHE A 466 -27.47 5.76 -0.71
CA PHE A 466 -26.72 7.01 -0.70
C PHE A 466 -27.64 8.24 -0.50
N PRO A 467 -27.11 9.34 0.05
CA PRO A 467 -27.82 10.62 0.05
C PRO A 467 -28.12 11.09 -1.38
N SER A 468 -29.30 11.65 -1.64
CA SER A 468 -29.69 12.17 -2.97
C SER A 468 -28.72 13.21 -3.51
N ALA A 469 -28.13 14.02 -2.63
CA ALA A 469 -27.13 15.03 -2.99
C ALA A 469 -25.87 14.44 -3.63
N ASN A 470 -25.53 13.17 -3.35
CA ASN A 470 -24.37 12.49 -3.95
C ASN A 470 -24.64 11.85 -5.32
N ARG A 471 -25.83 12.05 -5.90
CA ARG A 471 -26.17 11.52 -7.23
C ARG A 471 -25.19 11.98 -8.30
N ARG A 472 -24.79 13.25 -8.28
CA ARG A 472 -23.82 13.80 -9.25
C ARG A 472 -22.48 13.08 -9.16
N ASP A 473 -21.95 12.94 -7.95
CA ASP A 473 -20.65 12.28 -7.71
C ASP A 473 -20.70 10.80 -8.12
N PHE A 474 -21.85 10.14 -7.94
CA PHE A 474 -22.09 8.79 -8.43
C PHE A 474 -22.12 8.75 -9.96
N ASP A 475 -22.82 9.67 -10.61
CA ASP A 475 -23.01 9.70 -12.06
C ASP A 475 -21.67 9.90 -12.82
N GLU A 476 -20.71 10.59 -12.22
CA GLU A 476 -19.34 10.76 -12.75
C GLU A 476 -18.49 9.48 -12.72
N LEU A 477 -18.89 8.45 -11.97
CA LEU A 477 -18.13 7.21 -11.87
C LEU A 477 -18.20 6.37 -13.16
N ALA A 478 -17.11 5.67 -13.45
CA ALA A 478 -17.02 4.77 -14.58
C ALA A 478 -18.03 3.62 -14.48
N GLY A 479 -18.56 3.17 -15.63
CA GLY A 479 -19.63 2.16 -15.69
C GLY A 479 -19.27 0.83 -15.03
N ASN A 480 -17.99 0.42 -15.15
CA ASN A 480 -17.45 -0.79 -14.49
C ASN A 480 -17.54 -0.74 -12.97
N VAL A 481 -17.54 0.46 -12.35
CA VAL A 481 -17.67 0.62 -10.89
C VAL A 481 -19.14 0.50 -10.45
N LYS A 482 -20.09 0.88 -11.32
CA LYS A 482 -21.54 0.87 -11.06
C LYS A 482 -22.20 -0.47 -11.34
N GLU A 483 -21.60 -1.29 -12.20
CA GLU A 483 -22.19 -2.55 -12.65
C GLU A 483 -22.44 -3.53 -11.50
N GLY A 484 -23.62 -4.15 -11.50
CA GLY A 484 -24.02 -5.14 -10.49
C GLY A 484 -24.51 -4.57 -9.15
N LEU A 485 -24.63 -3.24 -9.02
CA LEU A 485 -25.10 -2.56 -7.81
C LEU A 485 -26.43 -1.83 -8.05
N GLU A 486 -27.41 -2.07 -7.17
CA GLU A 486 -28.65 -1.31 -7.07
C GLU A 486 -28.46 -0.16 -6.09
N VAL A 487 -28.52 1.08 -6.57
CA VAL A 487 -28.31 2.27 -5.74
C VAL A 487 -29.61 3.05 -5.55
N HIS A 488 -30.01 3.22 -4.29
CA HIS A 488 -31.14 4.06 -3.91
C HIS A 488 -30.64 5.38 -3.34
N PHE A 489 -31.17 6.48 -3.87
CA PHE A 489 -30.88 7.83 -3.44
C PHE A 489 -32.00 8.34 -2.53
N VAL A 490 -31.64 8.82 -1.34
CA VAL A 490 -32.59 9.22 -0.29
C VAL A 490 -32.30 10.62 0.25
N ASP A 491 -33.36 11.34 0.61
CA ASP A 491 -33.31 12.67 1.23
C ASP A 491 -33.76 12.64 2.70
N ASP A 492 -34.52 11.63 3.07
CA ASP A 492 -35.13 11.48 4.39
C ASP A 492 -34.97 10.04 4.91
N TYR A 493 -34.77 9.93 6.22
CA TYR A 493 -34.56 8.64 6.86
C TYR A 493 -35.77 7.69 6.72
N ASN A 494 -37.00 8.21 6.59
CA ASN A 494 -38.16 7.33 6.38
C ASN A 494 -38.02 6.47 5.11
N GLN A 495 -37.36 6.97 4.07
CA GLN A 495 -37.09 6.19 2.87
C GLN A 495 -36.10 5.04 3.17
N ILE A 496 -35.09 5.30 3.99
CA ILE A 496 -34.15 4.29 4.48
C ILE A 496 -34.88 3.22 5.28
N PHE A 497 -35.80 3.63 6.17
CA PHE A 497 -36.59 2.70 6.97
C PHE A 497 -37.38 1.72 6.11
N GLU A 498 -38.10 2.21 5.08
CA GLU A 498 -38.88 1.36 4.17
C GLU A 498 -37.97 0.46 3.33
N LEU A 499 -36.80 0.93 2.88
CA LEU A 499 -35.84 0.11 2.14
C LEU A 499 -35.16 -0.97 3.00
N ALA A 500 -34.92 -0.66 4.28
CA ALA A 500 -34.22 -1.53 5.22
C ALA A 500 -35.12 -2.59 5.87
N PHE A 501 -36.38 -2.24 6.16
CA PHE A 501 -37.33 -3.09 6.89
C PHE A 501 -38.60 -3.43 6.11
N GLY A 502 -38.83 -2.80 4.94
CA GLY A 502 -40.00 -3.08 4.11
C GLY A 502 -40.02 -4.51 3.62
N SER A 503 -41.20 -5.12 3.63
CA SER A 503 -41.43 -6.41 2.98
C SER A 503 -41.31 -6.22 1.46
N ASN A 504 -40.64 -7.18 0.77
CA ASN A 504 -40.59 -7.24 -0.69
C ASN A 504 -42.01 -7.24 -1.29
N SER A 505 -42.56 -6.06 -1.54
CA SER A 505 -43.59 -5.91 -2.56
C SER A 505 -42.84 -5.94 -3.89
N LYS A 506 -43.11 -6.97 -4.69
CA LYS A 506 -42.58 -7.10 -6.05
C LYS A 506 -42.73 -5.77 -6.80
N PRO A 507 -41.79 -5.41 -7.69
CA PRO A 507 -42.00 -4.28 -8.59
C PRO A 507 -43.33 -4.51 -9.32
N GLN A 508 -44.26 -3.56 -9.23
CA GLN A 508 -45.42 -3.56 -10.11
C GLN A 508 -44.88 -3.41 -11.54
N ILE A 509 -45.25 -4.40 -12.35
CA ILE A 509 -44.84 -4.64 -13.74
C ILE A 509 -45.17 -3.44 -14.63
#